data_AF-A0A538FFN4-F1
#
_entry.id   AF-A0A538FFN4-F1
#
_cell.length_a   1.000
_cell.length_b   1.000
_cell.length_c   1.000
_cell.angle_alpha   90.00
_cell.angle_beta   90.00
_cell.angle_gamma   90.00
#
_symmetry.space_group_name_H-M   'P 1'
#
loop_
_entity.id
_entity.type
_entity.pdbx_description
1 polymer ?
#
loop_
_entity_poly.entity_id
_entity_poly.type
_entity_poly.pdbx_seq_one_letter_code
_entity_poly.pdbx_strand_id
1 'polypeptide(L)'
;MAERPVVQAQVARGEAAWRSARAFVVEVVSEAWEAAAAGGSLGDDHIRRLRLAATDATWRAASAVDLAYHAGGGSSIHDASPLQKVFRDVHVATQHGMVAERTYEPLGRLALGLPTDTSQM
;
A
#
# COMPACT_ATOMS: atom_id res chain seq x y z
N MET A 1 -26.23 9.17 -4.52
CA MET A 1 -25.35 8.14 -3.89
C MET A 1 -24.75 8.59 -2.56
N ALA A 2 -24.32 9.86 -2.43
CA ALA A 2 -23.68 10.39 -1.21
C ALA A 2 -24.51 10.28 0.09
N GLU A 3 -25.85 10.27 0.01
CA GLU A 3 -26.73 10.12 1.18
C GLU A 3 -26.83 8.67 1.71
N ARG A 4 -26.26 7.68 1.01
CA ARG A 4 -26.31 6.28 1.46
C ARG A 4 -25.32 6.08 2.61
N PRO A 5 -25.75 5.60 3.79
CA PRO A 5 -24.86 5.42 4.95
C PRO A 5 -23.66 4.53 4.67
N VAL A 6 -23.84 3.48 3.86
CA VAL A 6 -22.74 2.59 3.45
C VAL A 6 -21.67 3.34 2.66
N VAL A 7 -22.04 4.26 1.76
CA VAL A 7 -21.07 5.03 0.97
C VAL A 7 -20.26 5.95 1.88
N GLN A 8 -20.92 6.63 2.82
CA GLN A 8 -20.27 7.51 3.80
C GLN A 8 -19.25 6.75 4.66
N ALA A 9 -19.64 5.56 5.16
CA ALA A 9 -18.76 4.71 5.94
C ALA A 9 -17.55 4.21 5.12
N GLN A 10 -17.76 3.83 3.86
CA GLN A 10 -16.68 3.37 2.99
C GLN A 10 -15.70 4.49 2.63
N VAL A 11 -16.19 5.71 2.39
CA VAL A 11 -15.34 6.89 2.18
C VAL A 11 -14.47 7.14 3.42
N ALA A 12 -15.05 7.14 4.61
CA ALA A 12 -14.30 7.35 5.85
C ALA A 12 -13.23 6.26 6.09
N ARG A 13 -13.56 4.98 5.82
CA ARG A 13 -12.60 3.88 5.92
C ARG A 13 -11.47 3.97 4.91
N GLY A 14 -11.79 4.28 3.65
CA GLY A 14 -10.81 4.48 2.59
C GLY A 14 -9.86 5.64 2.90
N GLU A 15 -10.40 6.76 3.40
CA GLU A 15 -9.59 7.91 3.82
C GLU A 15 -8.64 7.55 4.96
N ALA A 16 -9.14 6.87 6.00
CA ALA A 16 -8.30 6.44 7.11
C ALA A 16 -7.20 5.47 6.66
N ALA A 17 -7.53 4.48 5.81
CA ALA A 17 -6.58 3.52 5.29
C ALA A 17 -5.47 4.21 4.47
N TRP A 18 -5.83 5.13 3.57
CA TRP A 18 -4.89 5.88 2.76
C TRP A 18 -3.99 6.79 3.60
N ARG A 19 -4.57 7.54 4.55
CA ARG A 19 -3.79 8.43 5.43
C ARG A 19 -2.80 7.64 6.29
N SER A 20 -3.21 6.51 6.86
CA SER A 20 -2.32 5.64 7.64
C SER A 20 -1.19 5.05 6.80
N ALA A 21 -1.50 4.54 5.59
CA ALA A 21 -0.49 4.05 4.66
C ALA A 21 0.54 5.13 4.31
N ARG A 22 0.06 6.33 3.99
CA ARG A 22 0.91 7.48 3.66
C ARG A 22 1.80 7.88 4.84
N ALA A 23 1.24 7.91 6.05
CA ALA A 23 2.01 8.23 7.26
C ALA A 23 3.15 7.22 7.47
N PHE A 24 2.86 5.92 7.34
CA PHE A 24 3.86 4.87 7.51
C PHE A 24 4.98 4.99 6.45
N VAL A 25 4.65 5.22 5.18
CA VAL A 25 5.65 5.46 4.13
C VAL A 25 6.53 6.67 4.45
N VAL A 26 5.92 7.80 4.84
CA VAL A 26 6.67 9.02 5.17
C VAL A 26 7.60 8.80 6.36
N GLU A 27 7.14 8.12 7.41
CA GLU A 27 7.94 7.77 8.58
C GLU A 27 9.19 6.98 8.18
N VAL A 28 9.02 5.83 7.53
CA VAL A 28 10.15 4.94 7.23
C VAL A 28 11.12 5.54 6.21
N VAL A 29 10.63 6.34 5.27
CA VAL A 29 11.48 7.06 4.30
C VAL A 29 12.28 8.16 5.00
N SER A 30 11.66 8.87 5.94
CA SER A 30 12.34 9.94 6.70
C SER A 30 13.45 9.36 7.56
N GLU A 31 13.18 8.27 8.28
CA GLU A 31 14.20 7.60 9.09
C GLU A 31 15.37 7.06 8.25
N ALA A 32 15.07 6.41 7.13
CA ALA A 32 16.11 5.93 6.20
C ALA A 32 16.93 7.10 5.63
N TRP A 33 16.27 8.22 5.31
CA TRP A 33 16.93 9.43 4.83
C TRP A 33 17.86 10.03 5.89
N GLU A 34 17.40 10.18 7.13
CA GLU A 34 18.20 10.70 8.24
C GLU A 34 19.43 9.82 8.51
N ALA A 35 19.27 8.50 8.53
CA ALA A 35 20.38 7.57 8.70
C ALA A 35 21.43 7.71 7.58
N ALA A 36 20.99 7.83 6.32
CA ALA A 36 21.87 8.03 5.18
C ALA A 36 22.56 9.41 5.22
N ALA A 37 21.82 10.47 5.57
CA ALA A 37 22.34 11.83 5.64
C ALA A 37 23.38 12.02 6.75
N ALA A 38 23.29 11.25 7.84
CA ALA A 38 24.29 11.22 8.90
C ALA A 38 25.58 10.48 8.52
N GLY A 39 25.71 9.99 7.28
CA GLY A 39 26.84 9.20 6.81
C GLY A 39 26.77 7.72 7.23
N GLY A 40 25.63 7.27 7.74
CA GLY A 40 25.37 5.87 8.07
C GLY A 40 25.03 5.03 6.84
N SER A 41 25.22 3.72 6.97
CA SER A 41 24.68 2.73 6.02
C SER A 41 23.26 2.34 6.41
N LEU A 42 22.38 2.12 5.42
CA LEU A 42 21.08 1.51 5.67
C LEU A 42 21.27 0.04 6.08
N GLY A 43 20.99 -0.26 7.35
CA GLY A 43 20.93 -1.65 7.83
C GLY A 43 19.71 -2.40 7.31
N ASP A 44 19.73 -3.73 7.44
CA ASP A 44 18.69 -4.63 6.95
C ASP A 44 17.28 -4.27 7.43
N ASP A 45 17.14 -3.76 8.65
CA ASP A 45 15.85 -3.35 9.19
C ASP A 45 15.26 -2.12 8.45
N HIS A 46 16.08 -1.16 8.03
CA HIS A 46 15.61 -0.03 7.21
C HIS A 46 15.04 -0.55 5.89
N ILE A 47 15.78 -1.44 5.22
CA ILE A 47 15.38 -2.02 3.93
C ILE A 47 14.07 -2.82 4.09
N ARG A 48 13.99 -3.62 5.15
CA ARG A 48 12.78 -4.39 5.51
C ARG A 48 11.59 -3.45 5.70
N ARG A 49 11.71 -2.40 6.51
CA ARG A 49 10.60 -1.47 6.79
C ARG A 49 10.18 -0.65 5.57
N LEU A 50 11.13 -0.24 4.73
CA LEU A 50 10.84 0.42 3.45
C LEU A 50 10.01 -0.48 2.53
N ARG A 51 10.40 -1.75 2.37
CA ARG A 51 9.62 -2.72 1.59
C ARG A 51 8.25 -2.98 2.21
N LEU A 52 8.17 -3.15 3.52
CA LEU A 52 6.89 -3.35 4.21
C LEU A 52 5.94 -2.18 4.01
N ALA A 53 6.42 -0.94 4.11
CA ALA A 53 5.61 0.24 3.88
C ALA A 53 5.14 0.35 2.43
N ALA A 54 5.99 0.02 1.45
CA ALA A 54 5.60 0.00 0.04
C ALA A 54 4.53 -1.07 -0.26
N THR A 55 4.71 -2.28 0.26
CA THR A 55 3.72 -3.37 0.14
C THR A 55 2.39 -2.97 0.79
N ASP A 56 2.40 -2.54 2.05
CA ASP A 56 1.20 -2.14 2.78
C ASP A 56 0.47 -0.97 2.13
N ALA A 57 1.20 0.04 1.65
CA ALA A 57 0.61 1.16 0.94
C ALA A 57 -0.07 0.73 -0.37
N THR A 58 0.52 -0.19 -1.12
CA THR A 58 -0.05 -0.71 -2.37
C THR A 58 -1.36 -1.43 -2.11
N TRP A 59 -1.40 -2.34 -1.13
CA TRP A 59 -2.59 -3.12 -0.80
C TRP A 59 -3.70 -2.29 -0.15
N ARG A 60 -3.35 -1.31 0.70
CA ARG A 60 -4.34 -0.35 1.24
C ARG A 60 -4.89 0.57 0.17
N ALA A 61 -4.07 0.99 -0.79
CA ALA A 61 -4.54 1.78 -1.93
C ALA A 61 -5.51 0.96 -2.79
N ALA A 62 -5.20 -0.30 -3.10
CA ALA A 62 -6.10 -1.20 -3.84
C ALA A 62 -7.44 -1.35 -3.10
N SER A 63 -7.41 -1.62 -1.79
CA SER A 63 -8.63 -1.72 -0.98
C SER A 63 -9.46 -0.43 -1.00
N ALA A 64 -8.83 0.74 -0.84
CA ALA A 64 -9.54 2.02 -0.89
C ALA A 64 -10.18 2.29 -2.27
N VAL A 65 -9.49 1.91 -3.35
CA VAL A 65 -10.02 2.01 -4.71
C VAL A 65 -11.19 1.05 -4.93
N ASP A 66 -11.13 -0.17 -4.41
CA ASP A 66 -12.24 -1.14 -4.49
C ASP A 66 -13.51 -0.58 -3.83
N LEU A 67 -13.36 0.04 -2.65
CA LEU A 67 -14.45 0.69 -1.95
C LEU A 67 -15.09 1.80 -2.79
N ALA A 68 -14.28 2.65 -3.42
CA ALA A 68 -14.75 3.73 -4.29
C ALA A 68 -15.42 3.20 -5.56
N TYR A 69 -14.81 2.19 -6.20
CA TYR A 69 -15.33 1.53 -7.40
C TYR A 69 -16.72 0.93 -7.14
N HIS A 70 -16.89 0.20 -6.03
CA HIS A 70 -18.17 -0.37 -5.63
C HIS A 70 -19.21 0.68 -5.23
N ALA A 71 -18.79 1.78 -4.59
CA ALA A 71 -19.69 2.87 -4.24
C ALA A 71 -20.29 3.56 -5.48
N GLY A 72 -19.53 3.67 -6.57
CA GLY A 72 -20.00 4.20 -7.86
C GLY A 72 -20.95 3.26 -8.63
N GLY A 73 -21.03 1.98 -8.25
CA GLY A 73 -21.93 1.00 -8.84
C GLY A 73 -21.78 0.87 -10.37
N GLY A 74 -22.90 0.74 -11.07
CA GLY A 74 -22.91 0.62 -12.53
C GLY A 74 -22.33 1.82 -13.28
N SER A 75 -22.23 3.00 -12.66
CA SER A 75 -21.58 4.14 -13.31
C SER A 75 -20.06 3.96 -13.44
N SER A 76 -19.46 3.14 -12.57
CA SER A 76 -18.02 2.90 -12.54
C SER A 76 -17.48 2.16 -13.76
N ILE A 77 -18.33 1.39 -14.48
CA ILE A 77 -17.89 0.55 -15.60
C ILE A 77 -17.72 1.30 -16.92
N HIS A 78 -18.26 2.52 -17.03
CA HIS A 78 -18.19 3.28 -18.27
C HIS A 78 -16.78 3.85 -18.49
N ASP A 79 -16.32 3.88 -19.74
CA ASP A 79 -15.00 4.42 -20.09
C ASP A 79 -14.79 5.87 -19.63
N ALA A 80 -15.85 6.67 -19.65
CA ALA A 80 -15.84 8.06 -19.15
C ALA A 80 -15.64 8.16 -17.63
N SER A 81 -15.88 7.08 -16.88
CA SER A 81 -15.64 7.05 -15.44
C SER A 81 -14.16 6.79 -15.15
N PRO A 82 -13.49 7.63 -14.34
CA PRO A 82 -12.10 7.39 -13.97
C PRO A 82 -11.94 6.17 -13.05
N LEU A 83 -13.02 5.72 -12.39
CA LEU A 83 -12.98 4.64 -11.40
C LEU A 83 -12.52 3.31 -11.98
N GLN A 84 -13.00 2.91 -13.18
CA GLN A 84 -12.54 1.66 -13.80
C GLN A 84 -11.05 1.70 -14.17
N LYS A 85 -10.54 2.86 -14.57
CA LYS A 85 -9.12 3.00 -14.93
C LYS A 85 -8.25 2.87 -13.69
N VAL A 86 -8.57 3.63 -12.64
CA VAL A 86 -7.83 3.59 -11.37
C VAL A 86 -7.89 2.19 -10.74
N PHE A 87 -9.05 1.53 -10.79
CA PHE A 87 -9.22 0.15 -10.35
C PHE A 87 -8.26 -0.81 -11.09
N ARG A 88 -8.25 -0.78 -12.42
CA ARG A 88 -7.34 -1.65 -13.20
C ARG A 88 -5.88 -1.33 -12.92
N ASP A 89 -5.52 -0.05 -12.89
CA ASP A 89 -4.13 0.40 -12.71
C ASP A 89 -3.57 -0.05 -11.34
N VAL A 90 -4.34 0.10 -10.25
CA VAL A 90 -3.88 -0.29 -8.91
C VAL A 90 -3.76 -1.81 -8.77
N HIS A 91 -4.66 -2.57 -9.36
CA HIS A 91 -4.58 -4.04 -9.35
C HIS A 91 -3.47 -4.59 -10.23
N VAL A 92 -2.99 -3.85 -11.23
CA VAL A 92 -1.74 -4.17 -11.92
C VAL A 92 -0.54 -3.90 -11.00
N ALA A 93 -0.55 -2.79 -10.27
CA ALA A 93 0.52 -2.46 -9.34
C ALA A 93 0.70 -3.50 -8.22
N THR A 94 -0.39 -4.09 -7.71
CA THR A 94 -0.33 -5.17 -6.71
C THR A 94 0.37 -6.44 -7.22
N GLN A 95 0.57 -6.60 -8.53
CA GLN A 95 1.29 -7.75 -9.11
C GLN A 95 2.81 -7.53 -9.18
N HIS A 96 3.28 -6.29 -8.97
CA HIS A 96 4.70 -5.99 -9.08
C HIS A 96 5.51 -6.73 -8.01
N GLY A 97 6.62 -7.35 -8.41
CA GLY A 97 7.35 -8.29 -7.55
C GLY A 97 7.82 -7.71 -6.21
N MET A 98 8.09 -6.42 -6.16
CA MET A 98 8.50 -5.69 -4.95
C MET A 98 7.40 -5.49 -3.91
N VAL A 99 6.12 -5.56 -4.30
CA VAL A 99 4.97 -5.17 -3.45
C VAL A 99 3.82 -6.19 -3.49
N ALA A 100 4.02 -7.32 -4.17
CA ALA A 100 3.05 -8.39 -4.23
C ALA A 100 2.77 -8.97 -2.84
N GLU A 101 1.59 -9.56 -2.63
CA GLU A 101 1.15 -10.10 -1.34
C GLU A 101 2.17 -11.08 -0.73
N ARG A 102 2.80 -11.90 -1.58
CA ARG A 102 3.85 -12.85 -1.17
C ARG A 102 5.03 -12.22 -0.44
N THR A 103 5.25 -10.91 -0.57
CA THR A 103 6.36 -10.20 0.09
C THR A 103 6.15 -10.06 1.60
N TYR A 104 4.92 -10.16 2.11
CA TYR A 104 4.66 -10.09 3.55
C TYR A 104 5.34 -11.21 4.35
N GLU A 105 5.38 -12.43 3.79
CA GLU A 105 5.97 -13.59 4.47
C GLU A 105 7.46 -13.39 4.79
N PRO A 106 8.35 -13.11 3.81
CA PRO A 106 9.77 -12.91 4.12
C PRO A 106 10.01 -11.65 4.96
N LEU A 107 9.21 -10.59 4.79
CA LEU A 107 9.27 -9.40 5.66
C LEU A 107 8.96 -9.72 7.13
N GLY A 108 7.97 -10.58 7.37
CA GLY A 108 7.60 -11.06 8.70
C GLY A 108 8.66 -11.98 9.30
N ARG A 109 9.23 -12.89 8.50
CA ARG A 109 10.35 -13.74 8.94
C ARG A 109 11.55 -12.91 9.40
N LEU A 110 11.92 -11.88 8.62
CA LEU A 110 13.01 -10.97 8.98
C LEU A 110 12.70 -10.22 10.28
N ALA A 111 11.46 -9.79 10.49
CA ALA A 111 11.05 -9.13 11.74
C ALA A 111 11.18 -10.05 12.97
N LEU A 112 11.07 -11.37 12.77
CA LEU A 112 11.22 -12.39 13.81
C LEU A 112 12.65 -12.92 13.93
N GLY A 113 13.62 -12.36 13.20
CA GLY A 113 15.02 -12.79 13.22
C GLY A 113 15.26 -14.18 12.61
N LEU A 114 14.36 -14.65 11.74
CA LEU A 114 14.49 -15.95 11.09
C LEU A 114 15.39 -15.87 9.85
N PRO A 115 16.21 -16.91 9.59
CA PRO A 115 16.94 -17.02 8.32
C PRO A 115 15.96 -16.93 7.15
N THR A 116 16.19 -15.99 6.24
CA THR A 116 15.26 -15.68 5.16
C THR A 116 16.03 -15.46 3.88
N ASP A 117 15.63 -16.14 2.81
CA ASP A 117 16.15 -15.88 1.49
C ASP A 117 15.55 -14.58 0.95
N THR A 118 16.38 -13.56 0.81
CA THR A 118 15.98 -12.24 0.31
C THR A 118 16.22 -12.08 -1.18
N SER A 119 16.68 -13.12 -1.89
CA SER A 119 16.98 -13.06 -3.33
C SER A 119 15.76 -12.72 -4.20
N GLN A 120 14.56 -12.96 -3.69
CA GLN A 120 13.29 -12.68 -4.36
C GLN A 120 12.56 -11.42 -3.85
N MET A 121 13.16 -10.70 -2.90
CA MET A 121 12.69 -9.39 -2.44
C MET A 121 13.37 -8.29 -3.24
#